data_AF-A0A087CE98-F1
#
_entry.id   AF-A0A087CE98-F1
#
_cell.length_a   1.000
_cell.length_b   1.000
_cell.length_c   1.000
_cell.angle_alpha   90.00
_cell.angle_beta   90.00
_cell.angle_gamma   90.00
#
_symmetry.space_group_name_H-M   'P 1'
#
loop_
_entity.id
_entity.type
_entity.pdbx_description
1 polymer ?
#
loop_
_entity_poly.entity_id
_entity_poly.type
_entity_poly.pdbx_seq_one_letter_code
_entity_poly.pdbx_strand_id
1 'polypeptide(L)'
;MLGLFGSLLVLLAGLLHGFIFVLESFLWTKESTMRTFSIPTREEAENTREMAFNQGFYNLFLGIMAVLGAIVYLFGSHTIGLTLMFAGAIAMSLAAAVLLLSSPGKRGAALKQMALPLPGVILLGLSLLLA
;
A
#
# COMPACT_ATOMS: atom_id res chain seq x y z
N MET A 1 -1.16 -3.71 23.35
CA MET A 1 -1.96 -4.50 22.38
C MET A 1 -2.22 -3.75 21.08
N LEU A 2 -2.67 -2.49 21.11
CA LEU A 2 -2.95 -1.70 19.89
C LEU A 2 -1.74 -1.59 18.94
N GLY A 3 -0.54 -1.36 19.47
CA GLY A 3 0.69 -1.30 18.67
C GLY A 3 0.97 -2.59 17.89
N LEU A 4 0.76 -3.76 18.52
CA LEU A 4 0.93 -5.06 17.87
C LEU A 4 -0.07 -5.25 16.71
N PHE A 5 -1.36 -4.97 16.94
CA PHE A 5 -2.38 -5.06 15.89
C PHE A 5 -2.12 -4.07 14.76
N GLY A 6 -1.70 -2.84 15.08
CA GLY A 6 -1.29 -1.83 14.10
C GLY A 6 -0.12 -2.31 13.25
N SER A 7 0.93 -2.88 13.86
CA SER A 7 2.08 -3.44 13.15
C SER A 7 1.70 -4.60 12.23
N LEU A 8 0.79 -5.49 12.65
CA LEU A 8 0.30 -6.58 11.81
C LEU A 8 -0.46 -6.07 10.58
N LEU A 9 -1.31 -5.04 10.74
CA LEU A 9 -2.03 -4.43 9.63
C LEU A 9 -1.07 -3.73 8.64
N VAL A 10 -0.07 -3.01 9.15
CA VAL A 10 0.94 -2.36 8.30
C VAL A 10 1.82 -3.39 7.58
N LEU A 11 2.17 -4.50 8.24
CA LEU A 11 2.88 -5.62 7.61
C LEU A 11 2.06 -6.19 6.45
N LEU A 12 0.77 -6.48 6.67
CA LEU A 12 -0.13 -6.97 5.62
C LEU A 12 -0.31 -5.94 4.50
N ALA A 13 -0.36 -4.64 4.82
CA ALA A 13 -0.42 -3.58 3.81
C ALA A 13 0.83 -3.57 2.93
N GLY A 14 2.02 -3.73 3.51
CA GLY A 14 3.26 -3.81 2.74
C GLY A 14 3.32 -5.05 1.85
N LEU A 15 2.85 -6.20 2.33
CA LEU A 15 2.74 -7.42 1.50
C LEU A 15 1.74 -7.25 0.35
N LEU A 16 0.60 -6.59 0.59
CA LEU A 16 -0.35 -6.23 -0.46
C LEU A 16 0.31 -5.35 -1.53
N HIS A 17 1.15 -4.39 -1.15
CA HIS A 17 1.87 -3.55 -2.11
C HIS A 17 2.95 -4.33 -2.88
N GLY A 18 3.57 -5.34 -2.27
CA GLY A 18 4.42 -6.30 -2.98
C GLY A 18 3.63 -7.09 -4.04
N PHE A 19 2.39 -7.48 -3.74
CA PHE A 19 1.50 -8.08 -4.75
C PHE A 19 1.10 -7.09 -5.86
N ILE A 20 0.76 -5.85 -5.51
CA ILE A 20 0.44 -4.79 -6.47
C ILE A 20 1.64 -4.51 -7.39
N PHE A 21 2.86 -4.46 -6.86
CA PHE A 21 4.09 -4.36 -7.65
C PHE A 21 4.16 -5.47 -8.71
N VAL A 22 3.86 -6.71 -8.36
CA VAL A 22 3.87 -7.81 -9.34
C VAL A 22 2.84 -7.57 -10.45
N LEU A 23 1.66 -7.09 -10.10
CA LEU A 23 0.62 -6.75 -11.07
C LEU A 23 1.07 -5.62 -12.01
N GLU A 24 1.59 -4.53 -11.46
CA GLU A 24 1.94 -3.32 -12.20
C GLU A 24 3.23 -3.46 -13.03
N SER A 25 4.23 -4.17 -12.52
CA SER A 25 5.54 -4.28 -13.19
C SER A 25 5.65 -5.48 -14.14
N PHE A 26 4.99 -6.60 -13.86
CA PHE A 26 5.14 -7.83 -14.65
C PHE A 26 3.87 -8.29 -15.35
N LEU A 27 2.70 -8.06 -14.76
CA LEU A 27 1.44 -8.64 -15.21
C LEU A 27 0.46 -7.60 -15.77
N TRP A 28 0.91 -6.37 -16.05
CA TRP A 28 0.04 -5.23 -16.36
C TRP A 28 -0.93 -5.49 -17.50
N THR A 29 -0.46 -6.12 -18.57
CA THR A 29 -1.24 -6.39 -19.79
C THR A 29 -2.01 -7.72 -19.74
N LYS A 30 -1.99 -8.44 -18.61
CA LYS A 30 -2.83 -9.63 -18.41
C LYS A 30 -4.28 -9.20 -18.16
N GLU A 31 -5.22 -9.94 -18.73
CA GLU A 31 -6.66 -9.66 -18.60
C GLU A 31 -7.12 -9.57 -17.13
N SER A 32 -6.59 -10.42 -16.24
CA SER A 32 -6.88 -10.37 -14.80
C SER A 32 -6.47 -9.04 -14.14
N THR A 33 -5.29 -8.52 -14.52
CA THR A 33 -4.77 -7.25 -14.02
C THR A 33 -5.57 -6.08 -14.60
N MET A 34 -5.84 -6.11 -15.90
CA MET A 34 -6.68 -5.11 -16.56
C MET A 34 -8.06 -5.00 -15.89
N ARG A 35 -8.70 -6.13 -15.56
CA ARG A 35 -9.97 -6.15 -14.80
C ARG A 35 -9.81 -5.57 -13.39
N THR A 36 -8.68 -5.82 -12.73
CA THR A 36 -8.41 -5.30 -11.38
C THR A 36 -8.24 -3.78 -11.36
N PHE A 37 -7.62 -3.21 -12.40
CA PHE A 37 -7.35 -1.78 -12.54
C PHE A 37 -8.36 -1.04 -13.42
N SER A 38 -9.46 -1.71 -13.81
CA SER A 38 -10.52 -1.17 -14.68
C SER A 38 -9.98 -0.64 -16.02
N ILE A 39 -9.00 -1.33 -16.62
CA ILE A 39 -8.44 -0.99 -17.93
C ILE A 39 -9.32 -1.61 -19.02
N PRO A 40 -9.98 -0.81 -19.88
CA PRO A 40 -11.01 -1.28 -20.81
C PRO A 40 -10.45 -2.02 -22.03
N THR A 41 -9.26 -1.65 -22.49
CA THR A 41 -8.68 -2.20 -23.73
C THR A 41 -7.23 -2.61 -23.54
N ARG A 42 -6.80 -3.57 -24.35
CA ARG A 42 -5.39 -3.99 -24.35
C ARG A 42 -4.46 -2.88 -24.84
N GLU A 43 -4.91 -2.08 -25.81
CA GLU A 43 -4.16 -0.92 -26.30
C GLU A 43 -3.87 0.08 -25.18
N GLU A 44 -4.85 0.39 -24.33
CA GLU A 44 -4.64 1.27 -23.17
C GLU A 44 -3.65 0.65 -22.18
N ALA A 45 -3.72 -0.66 -21.95
CA ALA A 45 -2.77 -1.35 -21.09
C ALA A 45 -1.33 -1.27 -21.63
N GLU A 46 -1.12 -1.49 -22.94
CA GLU A 46 0.20 -1.35 -23.57
C GLU A 46 0.71 0.09 -23.49
N ASN A 47 -0.15 1.08 -23.80
CA ASN A 47 0.21 2.51 -23.76
C ASN A 47 0.57 3.02 -22.36
N THR A 48 0.06 2.38 -21.30
CA THR A 48 0.32 2.76 -19.90
C THR A 48 1.34 1.87 -19.20
N ARG A 49 1.89 0.87 -19.89
CA ARG A 49 2.76 -0.17 -19.30
C ARG A 49 4.00 0.39 -18.63
N GLU A 50 4.66 1.38 -19.25
CA GLU A 50 5.85 2.01 -18.66
C GLU A 50 5.52 2.80 -17.38
N MET A 51 4.43 3.57 -17.41
CA MET A 51 3.96 4.31 -16.24
C MET A 51 3.59 3.35 -15.09
N ALA A 52 2.88 2.26 -15.40
CA ALA A 52 2.53 1.23 -14.43
C ALA A 52 3.78 0.55 -13.86
N PHE A 53 4.77 0.24 -14.70
CA PHE A 53 6.03 -0.34 -14.24
C PHE A 53 6.70 0.55 -13.19
N ASN A 54 6.78 1.86 -13.42
CA ASN A 54 7.37 2.80 -12.46
C ASN A 54 6.52 2.94 -11.18
N GLN A 55 5.18 2.96 -11.31
CA GLN A 55 4.28 2.94 -10.15
C GLN A 55 4.47 1.69 -9.29
N GLY A 56 4.67 0.53 -9.92
CA GLY A 56 4.96 -0.72 -9.22
C GLY A 56 6.19 -0.61 -8.32
N PHE A 57 7.28 0.02 -8.79
CA PHE A 57 8.47 0.22 -7.96
C PHE A 57 8.26 1.21 -6.81
N TYR A 58 7.49 2.29 -7.03
CA TYR A 58 7.12 3.17 -5.92
C TYR A 58 6.32 2.40 -4.85
N ASN A 59 5.32 1.61 -5.27
CA ASN A 59 4.54 0.76 -4.37
C ASN A 59 5.41 -0.27 -3.64
N LEU A 60 6.37 -0.89 -4.34
CA LEU A 60 7.33 -1.82 -3.74
C LEU A 60 8.15 -1.15 -2.63
N PHE A 61 8.70 0.03 -2.86
CA PHE A 61 9.55 0.71 -1.87
C PHE A 61 8.75 1.17 -0.65
N LEU A 62 7.51 1.64 -0.84
CA LEU A 62 6.59 1.90 0.28
C LEU A 62 6.30 0.61 1.06
N GLY A 63 6.06 -0.50 0.35
CA GLY A 63 5.84 -1.82 0.94
C GLY A 63 7.02 -2.31 1.77
N ILE A 64 8.24 -2.19 1.25
CA ILE A 64 9.48 -2.53 1.95
C ILE A 64 9.64 -1.70 3.21
N MET A 65 9.40 -0.38 3.13
CA MET A 65 9.47 0.51 4.29
C MET A 65 8.50 0.07 5.39
N ALA A 66 7.25 -0.23 5.03
CA ALA A 66 6.23 -0.73 5.95
C ALA A 66 6.59 -2.08 6.60
N VAL A 67 7.04 -3.05 5.79
CA VAL A 67 7.43 -4.39 6.25
C VAL A 67 8.64 -4.32 7.19
N LEU A 68 9.70 -3.59 6.79
CA LEU A 68 10.89 -3.42 7.62
C LEU A 68 10.55 -2.68 8.91
N GLY A 69 9.70 -1.65 8.85
CA GLY A 69 9.22 -0.95 10.04
C GLY A 69 8.53 -1.88 11.03
N ALA A 70 7.63 -2.74 10.55
CA ALA A 70 6.94 -3.72 11.39
C ALA A 70 7.93 -4.73 12.02
N ILE A 71 8.88 -5.26 11.24
CA ILE A 71 9.91 -6.17 11.75
C ILE A 71 10.75 -5.46 12.82
N VAL A 72 11.34 -4.31 12.51
CA VAL A 72 12.19 -3.55 13.43
C VAL A 72 11.46 -3.19 14.74
N TYR A 73 10.17 -2.85 14.66
CA TYR A 73 9.32 -2.63 15.83
C TYR A 73 9.17 -3.88 16.70
N LEU A 74 8.90 -5.04 16.09
CA LEU A 74 8.71 -6.32 16.79
C LEU A 74 10.01 -6.84 17.43
N PHE A 75 11.17 -6.44 16.93
CA PHE A 75 12.49 -6.78 17.49
C PHE A 75 13.05 -5.70 18.43
N GLY A 76 12.21 -4.76 18.89
CA GLY A 76 12.49 -3.89 20.04
C GLY A 76 12.98 -2.48 19.71
N SER A 77 13.26 -2.14 18.45
CA SER A 77 13.58 -0.77 18.07
C SER A 77 12.32 0.00 17.70
N HIS A 78 11.55 0.36 18.72
CA HIS A 78 10.19 0.89 18.55
C HIS A 78 10.14 2.19 17.76
N THR A 79 11.02 3.16 18.05
CA THR A 79 11.03 4.45 17.35
C THR A 79 11.31 4.28 15.86
N ILE A 80 12.36 3.54 15.49
CA ILE A 80 12.70 3.29 14.08
C ILE A 80 11.55 2.56 13.38
N GLY A 81 11.03 1.51 14.02
CA GLY A 81 9.93 0.73 13.46
C GLY A 81 8.67 1.55 13.22
N LEU A 82 8.26 2.37 14.20
CA LEU A 82 7.11 3.27 14.08
C LEU A 82 7.32 4.32 12.99
N THR A 83 8.50 4.95 12.93
CA THR A 83 8.81 5.96 11.90
C THR A 83 8.67 5.37 10.49
N LEU A 84 9.23 4.19 10.25
CA LEU A 84 9.14 3.51 8.95
C LEU A 84 7.70 3.07 8.63
N MET A 85 6.98 2.49 9.60
CA MET A 85 5.58 2.10 9.43
C MET A 85 4.69 3.30 9.10
N PHE A 86 4.82 4.42 9.81
CA PHE A 86 4.06 5.62 9.51
C PHE A 86 4.42 6.20 8.16
N ALA A 87 5.71 6.35 7.84
CA ALA A 87 6.14 6.91 6.56
C ALA A 87 5.59 6.10 5.38
N GLY A 88 5.65 4.77 5.43
CA GLY A 88 5.08 3.91 4.39
C GLY A 88 3.55 3.92 4.38
N ALA A 89 2.90 3.61 5.50
CA ALA A 89 1.45 3.40 5.55
C ALA A 89 0.65 4.71 5.41
N ILE A 90 1.16 5.85 5.88
CA ILE A 90 0.52 7.16 5.63
C ILE A 90 0.60 7.48 4.14
N ALA A 91 1.77 7.31 3.50
CA ALA A 91 1.91 7.57 2.07
C ALA A 91 0.95 6.70 1.24
N MET A 92 0.84 5.40 1.53
CA MET A 92 -0.13 4.50 0.89
C MET A 92 -1.57 4.99 1.10
N SER A 93 -1.93 5.35 2.33
CA SER A 93 -3.29 5.81 2.68
C SER A 93 -3.65 7.12 1.97
N LEU A 94 -2.72 8.07 1.90
CA LEU A 94 -2.92 9.35 1.23
C LEU A 94 -2.99 9.18 -0.29
N ALA A 95 -2.14 8.35 -0.89
CA ALA A 95 -2.21 8.03 -2.32
C ALA A 95 -3.56 7.37 -2.68
N ALA A 96 -4.02 6.42 -1.86
CA ALA A 96 -5.35 5.82 -2.01
C ALA A 96 -6.47 6.84 -1.85
N ALA A 97 -6.35 7.81 -0.93
CA ALA A 97 -7.33 8.89 -0.77
C ALA A 97 -7.39 9.80 -2.01
N VAL A 98 -6.23 10.18 -2.57
CA VAL A 98 -6.16 10.94 -3.82
C VAL A 98 -6.84 10.17 -4.96
N LEU A 99 -6.58 8.88 -5.11
CA LEU A 99 -7.24 8.05 -6.14
C LEU A 99 -8.75 7.93 -5.93
N LEU A 100 -9.19 7.75 -4.68
CA LEU A 100 -10.61 7.66 -4.30
C LEU A 100 -11.40 8.94 -4.68
N LEU A 101 -10.77 10.09 -4.46
CA LEU A 101 -11.37 11.40 -4.70
C LEU A 101 -11.29 11.81 -6.18
N SER A 102 -10.19 11.50 -6.86
CA SER A 102 -9.94 11.96 -8.24
C SER A 102 -10.55 11.06 -9.32
N SER A 103 -10.77 9.77 -9.05
CA SER A 103 -11.10 8.78 -10.10
C SER A 103 -12.32 7.90 -9.72
N PRO A 104 -13.57 8.31 -10.04
CA PRO A 104 -14.77 7.56 -9.70
C PRO A 104 -14.75 6.08 -10.13
N GLY A 105 -14.28 5.80 -11.34
CA GLY A 105 -14.17 4.43 -11.88
C GLY A 105 -13.11 3.54 -11.19
N LYS A 106 -12.23 4.13 -10.37
CA LYS A 106 -11.16 3.44 -9.64
C LYS A 106 -11.37 3.41 -8.12
N ARG A 107 -12.52 3.89 -7.64
CA ARG A 107 -12.84 3.92 -6.19
C ARG A 107 -12.76 2.55 -5.52
N GLY A 108 -13.20 1.49 -6.20
CA GLY A 108 -13.10 0.13 -5.67
C GLY A 108 -11.65 -0.32 -5.45
N ALA A 109 -10.73 0.03 -6.35
CA ALA A 109 -9.30 -0.25 -6.18
C ALA A 109 -8.70 0.61 -5.05
N ALA A 110 -9.06 1.90 -5.01
CA ALA A 110 -8.61 2.82 -3.96
C ALA A 110 -9.00 2.34 -2.55
N LEU A 111 -10.26 1.88 -2.35
CA LEU A 111 -10.71 1.35 -1.07
C LEU A 111 -9.93 0.09 -0.65
N LYS A 112 -9.63 -0.81 -1.60
CA LYS A 112 -8.83 -2.02 -1.32
C LYS A 112 -7.40 -1.66 -0.90
N GLN A 113 -6.80 -0.64 -1.51
CA GLN A 113 -5.47 -0.16 -1.15
C GLN A 113 -5.46 0.55 0.21
N MET A 114 -6.56 1.21 0.59
CA MET A 114 -6.71 1.91 1.88
C MET A 114 -7.02 0.96 3.06
N ALA A 115 -7.65 -0.19 2.80
CA ALA A 115 -8.26 -1.05 3.81
C ALA A 115 -7.32 -1.57 4.91
N LEU A 116 -6.04 -1.77 4.60
CA LEU A 116 -5.02 -2.24 5.56
C LEU A 116 -4.18 -1.09 6.14
N PRO A 117 -3.57 -0.19 5.34
CA PRO A 117 -2.66 0.81 5.88
C PRO A 117 -3.37 1.85 6.76
N LEU A 118 -4.59 2.29 6.42
CA LEU A 118 -5.27 3.33 7.18
C LEU A 118 -5.65 2.88 8.61
N PRO A 119 -6.30 1.72 8.82
CA PRO A 119 -6.51 1.21 10.18
C PRO A 119 -5.21 0.94 10.92
N GLY A 120 -4.15 0.49 10.23
CA GLY A 120 -2.83 0.32 10.81
C GLY A 120 -2.27 1.62 11.39
N VAL A 121 -2.29 2.71 10.61
CA VAL A 121 -1.88 4.06 11.05
C VAL A 121 -2.70 4.52 12.26
N ILE A 122 -4.02 4.32 12.24
CA ILE A 122 -4.90 4.73 13.34
C ILE A 122 -4.53 3.99 14.62
N LEU A 123 -4.37 2.65 14.57
CA LEU A 123 -4.03 1.87 15.75
C LEU A 123 -2.63 2.19 16.30
N LEU A 124 -1.65 2.42 15.42
CA LEU A 124 -0.31 2.85 15.83
C LEU A 124 -0.35 4.24 16.50
N GLY A 125 -1.11 5.19 15.93
CA GLY A 125 -1.28 6.53 16.51
C GLY A 125 -1.96 6.48 17.88
N LEU A 126 -3.06 5.72 18.00
CA LEU A 126 -3.73 5.51 19.28
C LEU A 126 -2.82 4.81 20.30
N SER A 127 -1.98 3.87 19.86
CA SER A 127 -1.03 3.20 20.74
C SER A 127 0.00 4.16 21.35
N LEU A 128 0.37 5.24 20.64
CA LEU A 128 1.28 6.27 21.15
C LEU A 128 0.58 7.25 22.09
N LEU A 129 -0.68 7.57 21.83
CA LEU A 129 -1.47 8.50 22.64
C LEU A 129 -1.94 7.90 23.97
N LEU A 130 -2.03 6.57 24.04
CA LEU A 130 -2.53 5.82 25.20
C LEU A 130 -1.43 5.06 25.96
N ALA A 131 -0.17 5.20 25.55
CA ALA A 131 1.00 4.57 26.18
C ALA A 131 1.52 5.37 27.39
#